data_AF-A0A5J4S745-F1
#
_entry.id   AF-A0A5J4S745-F1
#
_cell.length_a   1.000
_cell.length_b   1.000
_cell.length_c   1.000
_cell.angle_alpha   90.00
_cell.angle_beta   90.00
_cell.angle_gamma   90.00
#
_symmetry.space_group_name_H-M   'P 1'
#
loop_
_entity.id
_entity.type
_entity.pdbx_description
1 polymer ?
#
loop_
_entity_poly.entity_id
_entity_poly.type
_entity_poly.pdbx_seq_one_letter_code
_entity_poly.pdbx_strand_id
1 'polypeptide(L)' 'MHLDSVVNDREPLLIHRSGNNSVVIISLEEYNAIKETGYIASSPTMMQRLQTAEEHMNEGKGVKINIDEL' A
#
# COMPACT_ATOMS: atom_id res chain seq x y z
N MET A 1 22.67 7.13 5.55
CA MET A 1 22.33 8.19 4.57
C MET A 1 21.48 7.66 3.41
N HIS A 2 21.90 6.63 2.64
CA HIS A 2 21.06 6.12 1.53
C HIS A 2 19.92 5.18 1.93
N LEU A 3 20.04 4.47 3.06
CA LEU A 3 18.92 3.64 3.58
C LEU A 3 17.91 4.48 4.36
N ASP A 4 18.35 5.59 4.95
CA ASP A 4 17.47 6.47 5.71
C ASP A 4 16.45 7.16 4.79
N SER A 5 16.84 7.56 3.57
CA SER A 5 15.90 8.11 2.58
C SER A 5 14.91 7.08 2.07
N VAL A 6 15.32 5.81 1.96
CA VAL A 6 14.40 4.71 1.61
C VAL A 6 13.28 4.57 2.64
N VAL A 7 13.58 4.76 3.92
CA VAL A 7 12.59 4.63 5.01
C VAL A 7 11.81 5.93 5.22
N ASN A 8 12.49 7.06 5.30
CA ASN A 8 11.89 8.33 5.70
C ASN A 8 11.18 9.04 4.54
N ASP A 9 11.75 8.92 3.33
CA ASP A 9 11.28 9.65 2.16
C ASP A 9 10.54 8.75 1.16
N ARG A 10 10.43 7.43 1.46
CA ARG A 10 9.86 6.41 0.56
C ARG A 10 10.52 6.41 -0.82
N GLU A 11 11.82 6.66 -0.87
CA GLU A 11 12.58 6.68 -2.12
C GLU A 11 13.23 5.32 -2.39
N PRO A 12 12.86 4.61 -3.48
CA PRO A 12 13.48 3.34 -3.81
C PRO A 12 14.95 3.49 -4.18
N LEU A 13 15.81 2.63 -3.64
CA LEU A 13 17.22 2.57 -3.99
C LEU A 13 17.48 1.45 -5.00
N LEU A 14 17.95 1.82 -6.20
CA LEU A 14 18.37 0.86 -7.22
C LEU A 14 19.84 0.52 -7.07
N ILE A 15 20.15 -0.76 -6.92
CA ILE A 15 21.53 -1.27 -6.86
C ILE A 15 21.80 -2.07 -8.13
N HIS A 16 22.63 -1.50 -9.00
CA HIS A 16 23.13 -2.17 -10.19
C HIS A 16 24.42 -2.92 -9.88
N ARG A 17 24.46 -4.22 -10.16
CA ARG A 17 25.67 -5.05 -10.02
C ARG A 17 26.13 -5.49 -11.41
N SER A 18 27.31 -5.04 -11.83
CA SER A 18 27.88 -5.39 -13.14
C SER A 18 27.95 -6.91 -13.32
N GLY A 19 27.38 -7.41 -14.42
CA GLY A 19 27.34 -8.84 -14.74
C GLY A 19 26.35 -9.66 -13.91
N ASN A 20 25.52 -9.04 -13.06
CA ASN A 20 24.53 -9.70 -12.20
C ASN A 20 23.16 -9.02 -12.29
N ASN A 21 22.14 -9.62 -11.67
CA ASN A 21 20.81 -9.04 -11.57
C ASN A 21 20.82 -7.77 -10.69
N SER A 22 20.11 -6.75 -11.15
CA SER A 22 19.85 -5.54 -10.36
C SER A 22 18.85 -5.83 -9.25
N VAL A 23 18.95 -5.10 -8.14
CA VAL A 23 17.98 -5.17 -7.05
C VAL A 23 17.44 -3.79 -6.71
N VAL A 24 16.20 -3.76 -6.24
CA VAL A 24 15.56 -2.56 -5.70
C VAL A 24 15.39 -2.76 -4.20
N ILE A 25 15.80 -1.78 -3.41
CA ILE A 25 15.52 -1.71 -1.98
C ILE A 25 14.40 -0.68 -1.78
N ILE A 26 13.36 -1.08 -1.07
CA ILE A 26 12.25 -0.24 -0.63
C ILE A 26 12.07 -0.40 0.88
N SER A 27 11.33 0.52 1.50
CA SER A 27 10.96 0.38 2.91
C SER A 27 10.11 -0.88 3.12
N LEU A 28 10.16 -1.45 4.32
CA LEU A 28 9.29 -2.57 4.67
C LEU A 28 7.81 -2.17 4.59
N GLU A 29 7.50 -0.92 4.93
CA GLU A 29 6.15 -0.36 4.84
C GLU A 29 5.65 -0.36 3.38
N GLU A 30 6.43 0.13 2.43
CA GLU A 30 6.06 0.07 1.01
C GLU A 30 5.95 -1.35 0.48
N TYR A 31 6.87 -2.24 0.87
CA TYR A 31 6.77 -3.64 0.49
C TYR A 31 5.43 -4.25 0.95
N ASN A 32 5.06 -4.01 2.21
CA ASN A 32 3.80 -4.48 2.76
C ASN A 32 2.59 -3.86 2.05
N ALA A 33 2.62 -2.55 1.78
CA ALA A 33 1.54 -1.86 1.05
C ALA A 33 1.35 -2.43 -0.37
N ILE A 34 2.44 -2.71 -1.10
CA ILE A 34 2.38 -3.36 -2.42
C ILE A 34 1.78 -4.76 -2.30
N LYS A 35 2.21 -5.53 -1.30
CA LYS A 35 1.71 -6.89 -1.07
C LYS A 35 0.22 -6.91 -0.72
N GLU A 36 -0.22 -6.01 0.14
CA GLU A 36 -1.62 -5.87 0.53
C GLU A 36 -2.48 -5.41 -0.64
N THR A 37 -2.05 -4.37 -1.37
CA THR A 37 -2.75 -3.89 -2.57
C THR A 37 -2.87 -5.01 -3.61
N GLY A 38 -1.79 -5.76 -3.84
CA GLY A 38 -1.82 -6.91 -4.74
C GLY A 38 -2.77 -8.02 -4.27
N TYR A 39 -2.84 -8.28 -2.97
CA TYR A 39 -3.79 -9.24 -2.39
C TYR A 39 -5.24 -8.79 -2.61
N ILE A 40 -5.56 -7.53 -2.29
CA ILE A 40 -6.88 -6.94 -2.52
C ILE A 40 -7.23 -6.99 -4.01
N ALA A 41 -6.33 -6.52 -4.88
CA ALA A 41 -6.52 -6.47 -6.33
C ALA A 41 -6.70 -7.86 -6.97
N SER A 42 -6.12 -8.90 -6.37
CA SER A 42 -6.28 -10.29 -6.84
C SER A 42 -7.68 -10.85 -6.60
N SER A 43 -8.49 -10.22 -5.74
CA SER A 43 -9.86 -10.63 -5.43
C SER A 43 -10.87 -9.67 -6.07
N PRO A 44 -11.57 -10.07 -7.16
CA PRO A 44 -12.59 -9.24 -7.78
C PRO A 44 -13.68 -8.80 -6.80
N THR A 45 -14.07 -9.70 -5.90
CA THR A 45 -15.06 -9.41 -4.85
C THR A 45 -14.56 -8.36 -3.86
N MET A 46 -13.28 -8.42 -3.43
CA MET A 46 -12.74 -7.42 -2.51
C MET A 46 -12.61 -6.04 -3.18
N MET A 47 -12.16 -6.01 -4.43
CA MET A 47 -12.09 -4.79 -5.23
C MET A 47 -13.46 -4.13 -5.40
N GLN A 48 -14.49 -4.91 -5.74
CA GLN A 48 -15.86 -4.41 -5.83
C GLN A 48 -16.35 -3.83 -4.50
N ARG A 49 -16.08 -4.50 -3.38
CA ARG A 49 -16.44 -4.01 -2.05
C ARG A 49 -15.79 -2.67 -1.73
N LEU A 50 -14.51 -2.49 -2.08
CA LEU A 50 -13.82 -1.21 -1.89
C LEU A 50 -14.41 -0.11 -2.77
N GLN A 51 -14.69 -0.40 -4.04
CA GLN A 51 -15.32 0.56 -4.96
C GLN A 51 -16.68 1.03 -4.44
N THR A 52 -17.54 0.09 -4.02
CA THR A 52 -18.84 0.43 -3.43
C THR A 52 -18.69 1.22 -2.11
N ALA A 53 -17.70 0.90 -1.28
CA ALA A 53 -17.44 1.65 -0.06
C ALA A 53 -17.02 3.09 -0.36
N GLU A 54 -16.17 3.30 -1.37
CA GLU A 54 -15.74 4.61 -1.84
C GLU A 54 -16.91 5.43 -2.39
N GLU A 55 -17.78 4.82 -3.21
CA GLU A 55 -19.03 5.43 -3.70
C GLU A 55 -19.91 5.88 -2.54
N HIS A 56 -20.15 5.00 -1.56
CA HIS A 56 -20.96 5.33 -0.39
C HIS A 56 -20.35 6.47 0.44
N MET A 57 -19.03 6.51 0.60
CA MET A 57 -18.34 7.61 1.30
C MET A 57 -18.52 8.94 0.56
N ASN A 58 -18.37 8.94 -0.77
CA ASN A 58 -18.55 10.13 -1.61
C ASN A 58 -20.00 10.63 -1.62
N GLU A 59 -20.98 9.73 -1.51
CA GLU A 59 -22.39 10.06 -1.39
C GLU A 59 -22.83 10.45 0.04
N GLY A 60 -21.90 10.45 1.00
CA GLY A 60 -22.19 10.78 2.40
C GLY A 60 -22.98 9.70 3.15
N LYS A 61 -23.01 8.47 2.64
CA LYS A 61 -23.70 7.31 3.24
C LYS A 61 -22.86 6.59 4.32
N GLY A 62 -21.71 7.16 4.70
CA GLY A 62 -20.85 6.61 5.75
C GLY A 62 -21.52 6.66 7.13
N VAL A 63 -21.39 5.58 7.91
CA VAL A 63 -21.89 5.51 9.29
C VAL A 63 -20.73 5.77 10.24
N LYS A 64 -20.84 6.82 11.06
CA LYS A 64 -19.88 7.08 12.12
C LYS A 64 -20.16 6.14 13.29
N ILE A 65 -19.18 5.32 13.65
CA ILE A 65 -19.24 4.43 14.80
C ILE A 65 -18.31 4.99 15.88
N ASN A 66 -18.80 5.11 17.11
CA ASN A 66 -17.95 5.43 18.25
C ASN A 66 -17.23 4.16 18.71
N ILE A 67 -15.90 4.14 18.64
CA ILE A 67 -15.11 2.95 18.98
C ILE A 67 -15.12 2.69 20.48
N ASP A 68 -15.38 3.72 21.30
CA ASP A 68 -15.48 3.57 22.75
C ASP A 68 -16.80 2.91 23.19
N GLU A 69 -17.75 2.73 22.26
CA GLU A 69 -19.06 2.10 22.49
C GLU A 69 -19.15 0.68 21.88
N LEU A 70 -18.03 0.15 21.36
CA LEU A 70 -17.92 -1.18 20.74
C LEU A 70 -17.48 -2.29 21.71
#